data_AF-A0A2P4XM95-F1
#
_entry.id   AF-A0A2P4XM95-F1
#
_cell.length_a   1.000
_cell.length_b   1.000
_cell.length_c   1.000
_cell.angle_alpha   90.00
_cell.angle_beta   90.00
_cell.angle_gamma   90.00
#
_symmetry.space_group_name_H-M   'P 1'
#
loop_
_entity.id
_entity.type
_entity.pdbx_description
1 polymer ?
#
loop_
_entity_poly.entity_id
_entity_poly.type
_entity_poly.pdbx_seq_one_letter_code
_entity_poly.pdbx_strand_id
1 'polypeptide(L)'
;MIGDVPPFFSVNAALAACLCLVDVGLNSSIEYGDLPGQDASDNSSDSIVSFVQVLLQIAAFVNLLMMLGGTFLFRSGLFGMLYSQFRLVVLVHPVYISFTIILGVTRMNLLSSGGDHVDIWAARGYAAFSGIHKIGALCYYASSIYAVERLRQRKFYSHEYWMQK
;
A
#
# COMPACT_ATOMS: atom_id res chain seq x y z
N MET A 1 -9.57 26.24 23.40
CA MET A 1 -8.36 25.44 23.71
C MET A 1 -7.80 24.94 22.38
N ILE A 2 -6.54 25.22 22.04
CA ILE A 2 -5.95 24.88 20.74
C ILE A 2 -5.66 23.37 20.75
N GLY A 3 -6.47 22.59 20.03
CA GLY A 3 -6.26 21.15 19.89
C GLY A 3 -5.11 20.88 18.92
N ASP A 4 -3.95 20.51 19.45
CA ASP A 4 -2.80 20.09 18.65
C ASP A 4 -3.04 18.73 17.99
N VAL A 5 -2.43 18.53 16.83
CA VAL A 5 -2.36 17.22 16.17
C VAL A 5 -1.64 16.26 17.13
N PRO A 6 -2.12 15.01 17.30
CA PRO A 6 -1.54 14.11 18.29
C PRO A 6 -0.04 13.91 18.05
N PRO A 7 0.78 13.79 19.11
CA PRO A 7 2.25 13.78 19.00
C PRO A 7 2.78 12.63 18.13
N PHE A 8 2.04 11.51 18.06
CA PHE A 8 2.40 10.35 17.25
C PHE A 8 2.01 10.47 15.77
N PHE A 9 1.27 11.52 15.38
CA PHE A 9 0.85 11.69 13.99
C PHE A 9 2.05 11.84 13.04
N SER A 10 3.02 12.69 13.40
CA SER A 10 4.19 12.94 12.57
C SER A 10 5.02 11.66 12.37
N VAL A 11 5.11 10.81 13.40
CA VAL A 11 5.79 9.50 13.32
C VAL A 11 5.06 8.58 12.35
N ASN A 12 3.74 8.44 12.48
CA ASN A 12 2.94 7.59 11.59
C ASN A 12 2.91 8.12 10.14
N ALA A 13 2.94 9.45 9.95
CA ALA A 13 3.04 10.07 8.63
C ALA A 13 4.40 9.80 7.98
N ALA A 14 5.51 9.93 8.73
CA ALA A 14 6.84 9.59 8.25
C ALA A 14 6.97 8.10 7.95
N LEU A 15 6.38 7.24 8.79
CA LEU A 15 6.32 5.80 8.55
C LEU A 15 5.52 5.49 7.27
N ALA A 16 4.37 6.13 7.06
CA ALA A 16 3.57 5.96 5.83
C ALA A 16 4.38 6.32 4.58
N ALA A 17 5.11 7.44 4.61
CA ALA A 17 5.96 7.86 3.51
C ALA A 17 7.11 6.85 3.26
N CYS A 18 7.78 6.40 4.32
CA CYS A 18 8.84 5.40 4.23
C CYS A 18 8.33 4.09 3.63
N LEU A 19 7.21 3.56 4.14
CA LEU A 19 6.60 2.33 3.63
C LEU A 19 6.19 2.45 2.16
N CYS A 20 5.65 3.60 1.74
CA CYS A 20 5.34 3.84 0.33
C CYS A 20 6.60 3.87 -0.54
N LEU A 21 7.67 4.54 -0.10
CA LEU A 21 8.93 4.59 -0.86
C LEU A 21 9.58 3.23 -1.01
N VAL A 22 9.59 2.41 0.05
CA VAL A 22 10.11 1.05 0.00
C VAL A 22 9.24 0.18 -0.92
N ASP A 23 7.91 0.25 -0.82
CA ASP A 23 7.01 -0.49 -1.72
C ASP A 23 7.21 -0.08 -3.18
N VAL A 24 7.40 1.21 -3.50
CA VAL A 24 7.76 1.67 -4.85
C VAL A 24 9.06 1.03 -5.33
N GLY A 25 10.08 0.99 -4.46
CA GLY A 25 11.36 0.37 -4.76
C GLY A 25 11.22 -1.12 -5.09
N LEU A 26 10.53 -1.87 -4.23
CA LEU A 26 10.30 -3.31 -4.45
C LEU A 26 9.43 -3.58 -5.68
N ASN A 27 8.36 -2.81 -5.86
CA ASN A 27 7.47 -2.93 -7.02
C ASN A 27 8.18 -2.64 -8.35
N SER A 28 9.26 -1.84 -8.30
CA SER A 28 10.09 -1.55 -9.47
C SER A 28 11.18 -2.60 -9.67
N SER A 29 11.75 -3.16 -8.61
CA SER A 29 12.87 -4.11 -8.71
C SER A 29 12.45 -5.51 -9.15
N ILE A 30 11.27 -5.96 -8.72
CA ILE A 30 10.76 -7.32 -8.94
C ILE A 30 10.60 -7.68 -10.44
N GLU A 31 10.50 -6.70 -11.34
CA GLU A 31 10.31 -6.95 -12.79
C GLU A 31 11.59 -6.85 -13.61
N TYR A 32 12.67 -6.30 -13.06
CA TYR A 32 13.92 -6.03 -13.79
C TYR A 32 15.15 -6.64 -13.08
N GLY A 33 14.93 -7.65 -12.24
CA GLY A 33 15.97 -8.30 -11.41
C GLY A 33 17.10 -8.95 -12.21
N ASP A 34 16.88 -9.32 -13.46
CA ASP A 34 17.89 -9.98 -14.28
C ASP A 34 18.73 -8.98 -15.07
N LEU A 35 19.84 -8.55 -14.47
CA LEU A 35 20.99 -8.08 -15.23
C LEU A 35 21.63 -9.28 -15.97
N PRO A 36 22.11 -9.11 -17.21
CA PRO A 36 22.71 -10.22 -17.96
C PRO A 36 23.92 -10.80 -17.20
N GLY A 37 23.77 -12.05 -16.72
CA GLY A 37 24.83 -12.80 -16.02
C GLY A 37 24.48 -13.32 -14.61
N GLN A 38 23.23 -13.21 -14.16
CA GLN A 38 22.81 -13.71 -12.84
C GLN A 38 22.27 -15.15 -12.95
N ASP A 39 22.90 -16.09 -12.23
CA ASP A 39 22.57 -17.52 -12.27
C ASP A 39 21.19 -17.83 -11.64
N ALA A 40 20.56 -18.92 -12.09
CA ALA A 40 19.22 -19.43 -11.75
C ALA A 40 18.90 -19.72 -10.24
N SER A 41 19.69 -19.18 -9.31
CA SER A 41 19.39 -19.12 -7.87
C SER A 41 18.35 -18.05 -7.50
N ASP A 42 17.90 -17.22 -8.46
CA ASP A 42 17.11 -16.00 -8.21
C ASP A 42 15.60 -16.19 -7.97
N ASN A 43 15.02 -17.34 -8.32
CA ASN A 43 13.58 -17.60 -8.09
C ASN A 43 13.18 -17.50 -6.60
N SER A 44 14.10 -17.86 -5.70
CA SER A 44 13.89 -17.73 -4.25
C SER A 44 13.90 -16.25 -3.82
N SER A 45 14.77 -15.44 -4.43
CA SER A 45 14.90 -14.01 -4.14
C SER A 45 13.63 -13.26 -4.52
N ASP A 46 13.10 -13.48 -5.73
CA ASP A 46 11.88 -12.82 -6.22
C ASP A 46 10.64 -13.16 -5.38
N SER A 47 10.56 -14.40 -4.89
CA SER A 47 9.51 -14.86 -3.99
C SER A 47 9.60 -14.18 -2.62
N ILE A 48 10.81 -14.08 -2.05
CA ILE A 48 11.07 -13.37 -0.79
C ILE A 48 10.71 -11.90 -0.93
N VAL A 49 11.14 -11.24 -2.01
CA VAL A 49 10.85 -9.82 -2.25
C VAL A 49 9.35 -9.58 -2.41
N SER A 50 8.65 -10.43 -3.15
CA SER A 50 7.18 -10.36 -3.29
C SER A 50 6.47 -10.54 -1.94
N PHE A 51 6.95 -11.46 -1.09
CA PHE A 51 6.41 -11.67 0.25
C PHE A 51 6.64 -10.45 1.16
N VAL A 52 7.86 -9.89 1.16
CA VAL A 52 8.21 -8.68 1.91
C VAL A 52 7.37 -7.49 1.45
N GLN A 53 7.11 -7.36 0.15
CA GLN A 53 6.25 -6.32 -0.40
C GLN A 53 4.82 -6.40 0.18
N VAL A 54 4.22 -7.60 0.23
CA VAL A 54 2.89 -7.78 0.82
C VAL A 54 2.89 -7.42 2.32
N LEU A 55 3.92 -7.81 3.08
CA LEU A 55 4.04 -7.44 4.49
C LEU A 55 4.15 -5.92 4.69
N LEU A 56 4.92 -5.22 3.84
CA LEU A 56 5.02 -3.76 3.86
C LEU A 56 3.67 -3.10 3.59
N GLN A 57 2.90 -3.60 2.62
CA GLN A 57 1.57 -3.07 2.31
C GLN A 57 0.57 -3.30 3.45
N ILE A 58 0.63 -4.47 4.11
CA ILE A 58 -0.17 -4.74 5.32
C ILE A 58 0.23 -3.79 6.45
N ALA A 59 1.53 -3.59 6.68
CA ALA A 59 2.02 -2.65 7.68
C ALA A 59 1.56 -1.22 7.40
N ALA A 60 1.59 -0.79 6.12
CA ALA A 60 1.10 0.52 5.69
C ALA A 60 -0.40 0.66 5.94
N PHE A 61 -1.19 -0.40 5.68
CA PHE A 61 -2.62 -0.40 5.95
C PHE A 61 -2.92 -0.32 7.46
N VAL A 62 -2.21 -1.09 8.29
CA VAL A 62 -2.33 -1.01 9.74
C VAL A 62 -1.96 0.39 10.24
N ASN A 63 -0.88 0.98 9.73
CA ASN A 63 -0.48 2.34 10.07
C ASN A 63 -1.56 3.38 9.69
N LEU A 64 -2.20 3.24 8.52
CA LEU A 64 -3.35 4.04 8.14
C LEU A 64 -4.50 3.89 9.16
N LEU A 65 -4.83 2.66 9.55
CA LEU A 65 -5.87 2.40 10.56
C LEU A 65 -5.51 3.00 11.92
N MET A 66 -4.22 2.98 12.32
CA MET A 66 -3.77 3.66 13.55
C MET A 66 -3.98 5.18 13.47
N MET A 67 -3.66 5.82 12.34
CA MET A 67 -3.90 7.25 12.14
C MET A 67 -5.39 7.60 12.17
N LEU A 68 -6.23 6.78 11.52
CA LEU A 68 -7.69 6.91 11.60
C LEU A 68 -8.20 6.70 13.03
N GLY A 69 -7.66 5.72 13.75
CA GLY A 69 -7.94 5.44 15.16
C GLY A 69 -7.58 6.57 16.12
N GLY A 70 -6.59 7.39 15.74
CA GLY A 70 -6.19 8.58 16.46
C GLY A 70 -7.20 9.74 16.38
N THR A 71 -8.16 9.69 15.45
CA THR A 71 -9.13 10.78 15.25
C THR A 71 -10.22 10.78 16.32
N PHE A 72 -10.81 11.96 16.56
CA PHE A 72 -11.96 12.13 17.45
C PHE A 72 -13.15 11.28 16.99
N LEU A 73 -13.44 11.29 15.69
CA LEU A 73 -14.56 10.53 15.12
C LEU A 73 -14.45 9.03 15.42
N PHE A 74 -13.25 8.45 15.36
CA PHE A 74 -13.04 7.04 15.71
C PHE A 74 -13.24 6.79 17.20
N ARG A 75 -12.63 7.63 18.06
CA ARG A 75 -12.70 7.48 19.53
C ARG A 75 -14.11 7.65 20.09
N SER A 76 -14.93 8.48 19.45
CA SER A 76 -16.32 8.72 19.83
C SER A 76 -17.31 7.75 19.18
N GLY A 77 -16.84 6.73 18.46
CA GLY A 77 -17.70 5.72 17.82
C GLY A 77 -18.41 6.18 16.54
N LEU A 78 -18.06 7.36 16.01
CA LEU A 78 -18.61 7.93 14.77
C LEU A 78 -17.92 7.34 13.51
N PHE A 79 -17.77 6.01 13.48
CA PHE A 79 -17.04 5.30 12.42
C PHE A 79 -17.64 5.52 11.03
N GLY A 80 -18.97 5.56 10.92
CA GLY A 80 -19.63 5.77 9.63
C GLY A 80 -19.29 7.10 8.98
N MET A 81 -19.16 8.16 9.78
CA MET A 81 -18.80 9.49 9.30
C MET A 81 -17.33 9.54 8.87
N LEU A 82 -16.43 8.95 9.67
CA LEU A 82 -15.02 8.83 9.31
C LEU A 82 -14.82 7.98 8.05
N TYR A 83 -15.50 6.83 7.97
CA TYR A 83 -15.46 5.95 6.81
C TYR A 83 -15.97 6.66 5.55
N SER A 84 -17.06 7.41 5.62
CA SER A 84 -17.56 8.20 4.47
C SER A 84 -16.51 9.15 3.90
N GLN A 85 -15.68 9.75 4.77
CA GLN A 85 -14.60 10.68 4.36
C GLN A 85 -13.38 9.97 3.74
N PHE A 86 -13.09 8.74 4.18
CA PHE A 86 -11.88 7.98 3.80
C PHE A 86 -12.15 6.66 3.06
N ARG A 87 -13.40 6.41 2.65
CA ARG A 87 -13.86 5.14 2.06
C ARG A 87 -12.96 4.68 0.93
N LEU A 88 -12.62 5.59 0.02
CA LEU A 88 -11.78 5.29 -1.13
C LEU A 88 -10.39 4.80 -0.66
N VAL A 89 -9.76 5.50 0.27
CA VAL A 89 -8.43 5.12 0.80
C VAL A 89 -8.48 3.74 1.48
N VAL A 90 -9.50 3.50 2.30
CA VAL A 90 -9.69 2.24 3.03
C VAL A 90 -9.96 1.08 2.08
N LEU A 91 -10.63 1.30 0.95
CA LEU A 91 -10.89 0.26 -0.05
C LEU A 91 -9.70 0.03 -1.00
N VAL A 92 -8.94 1.07 -1.34
CA VAL A 92 -7.81 0.96 -2.28
C VAL A 92 -6.69 0.08 -1.70
N HIS A 93 -6.43 0.15 -0.39
CA HIS A 93 -5.41 -0.68 0.26
C HIS A 93 -5.63 -2.19 0.08
N PRO A 94 -6.75 -2.80 0.52
CA PRO A 94 -6.98 -4.24 0.38
C PRO A 94 -7.10 -4.69 -1.08
N VAL A 95 -7.63 -3.83 -1.97
CA VAL A 95 -7.68 -4.11 -3.41
C VAL A 95 -6.27 -4.19 -3.99
N TYR A 96 -5.40 -3.23 -3.67
CA TYR A 96 -4.01 -3.24 -4.14
C TYR A 96 -3.19 -4.40 -3.57
N ILE A 97 -3.37 -4.73 -2.28
CA ILE A 97 -2.75 -5.90 -1.65
C ILE A 97 -3.18 -7.18 -2.38
N SER A 98 -4.47 -7.30 -2.70
CA SER A 98 -5.00 -8.47 -3.44
C SER A 98 -4.39 -8.58 -4.83
N PHE A 99 -4.26 -7.48 -5.58
CA PHE A 99 -3.56 -7.49 -6.86
C PHE A 99 -2.09 -7.87 -6.72
N THR A 100 -1.39 -7.37 -5.71
CA THR A 100 0.02 -7.72 -5.42
C THR A 100 0.17 -9.21 -5.15
N ILE A 101 -0.71 -9.80 -4.33
CA ILE A 101 -0.71 -11.23 -4.03
C ILE A 101 -0.96 -12.06 -5.29
N ILE A 102 -1.99 -11.71 -6.08
CA ILE A 102 -2.33 -12.46 -7.31
C ILE A 102 -1.15 -12.40 -8.29
N LEU A 103 -0.51 -11.24 -8.46
CA LEU A 103 0.64 -11.09 -9.35
C LEU A 103 1.85 -11.90 -8.86
N GLY A 104 2.12 -11.88 -7.55
CA GLY A 104 3.18 -12.67 -6.93
C GLY A 104 2.96 -14.17 -7.10
N VAL A 105 1.76 -14.68 -6.83
CA VAL A 105 1.40 -16.09 -7.02
C VAL A 105 1.49 -16.50 -8.50
N THR A 106 0.99 -15.66 -9.41
CA THR A 106 1.06 -15.92 -10.86
C THR A 106 2.51 -16.02 -11.32
N ARG A 107 3.37 -15.10 -10.89
CA ARG A 107 4.81 -15.14 -11.20
C ARG A 107 5.46 -16.40 -10.65
N MET A 108 5.23 -16.73 -9.38
CA MET A 108 5.79 -17.93 -8.74
C MET A 108 5.37 -19.22 -9.46
N ASN A 109 4.12 -19.32 -9.90
CA ASN A 109 3.61 -20.47 -10.66
C ASN A 109 4.27 -20.59 -12.04
N LEU A 110 4.50 -19.48 -12.74
CA LEU A 110 5.17 -19.49 -14.05
C LEU A 110 6.66 -19.87 -13.91
N LEU A 111 7.36 -19.32 -12.91
CA LEU A 111 8.76 -19.64 -12.64
C LEU A 111 8.98 -21.08 -12.17
N SER A 112 8.11 -21.59 -11.29
CA SER A 112 8.17 -22.98 -10.82
C SER A 112 7.83 -24.02 -11.89
N SER A 113 7.17 -23.60 -12.98
CA SER A 113 6.89 -24.46 -14.14
C SER A 113 8.07 -24.60 -15.11
N GLY A 114 9.22 -23.98 -14.80
CA GLY A 114 10.44 -24.06 -15.60
C GLY A 114 10.50 -23.07 -16.77
N GLY A 115 9.64 -22.03 -16.77
CA GLY A 115 9.73 -20.93 -17.74
C GLY A 115 10.87 -19.98 -17.39
N ASP A 116 11.61 -19.54 -18.41
CA ASP A 116 12.64 -18.51 -18.27
C ASP A 116 11.97 -17.14 -17.99
N HIS A 117 12.65 -16.20 -17.32
CA HIS A 117 12.07 -14.89 -16.96
C HIS A 117 11.57 -14.11 -18.18
N VAL A 118 12.23 -14.30 -19.33
CA VAL A 118 11.83 -13.72 -20.62
C VAL A 118 10.49 -14.29 -21.11
N ASP A 119 10.20 -15.55 -20.82
CA ASP A 119 8.99 -16.25 -21.25
C ASP A 119 7.75 -15.84 -20.43
N ILE A 120 7.94 -15.31 -19.21
CA ILE A 120 6.83 -14.80 -18.37
C ILE A 120 6.10 -13.66 -19.07
N TRP A 121 6.83 -12.79 -19.77
CA TRP A 121 6.24 -11.66 -20.51
C TRP A 121 5.46 -12.12 -21.74
N ALA A 122 5.83 -13.26 -22.32
CA ALA A 122 5.09 -13.91 -23.40
C ALA A 122 3.84 -14.66 -22.89
N ALA A 123 3.74 -14.91 -21.59
CA ALA A 123 2.57 -15.56 -20.99
C ALA A 123 1.32 -14.69 -21.17
N ARG A 124 0.29 -15.31 -21.77
CA ARG A 124 -0.95 -14.62 -22.14
C ARG A 124 -1.58 -13.94 -20.92
N GLY A 125 -1.65 -12.61 -20.95
CA GLY A 125 -2.33 -11.79 -19.94
C GLY A 125 -1.46 -11.34 -18.77
N TYR A 126 -0.24 -11.88 -18.59
CA TYR A 126 0.66 -11.45 -17.52
C TYR A 126 1.06 -9.98 -17.66
N ALA A 127 1.52 -9.58 -18.85
CA ALA A 127 1.93 -8.20 -19.13
C ALA A 127 0.79 -7.19 -18.91
N ALA A 128 -0.43 -7.53 -19.33
CA ALA A 128 -1.60 -6.68 -19.11
C ALA A 128 -1.93 -6.56 -17.61
N PHE A 129 -1.85 -7.66 -16.87
CA PHE A 129 -2.14 -7.69 -15.44
C PHE A 129 -1.07 -6.94 -14.62
N SER A 130 0.21 -7.10 -14.94
CA SER A 130 1.31 -6.28 -14.39
C SER A 130 1.10 -4.79 -14.68
N GLY A 131 0.73 -4.43 -15.92
CA GLY A 131 0.43 -3.04 -16.28
C GLY A 131 -0.72 -2.44 -15.45
N ILE A 132 -1.81 -3.19 -15.27
CA ILE A 132 -2.94 -2.79 -14.41
C ILE A 132 -2.48 -2.63 -12.96
N HIS A 133 -1.68 -3.56 -12.46
CA HIS A 133 -1.13 -3.50 -11.09
C HIS A 133 -0.30 -2.24 -10.88
N LYS A 134 0.57 -1.86 -11.82
CA LYS A 134 1.36 -0.61 -11.74
C LYS A 134 0.52 0.66 -11.74
N ILE A 135 -0.53 0.71 -12.57
CA ILE A 135 -1.48 1.83 -12.55
C ILE A 135 -2.20 1.85 -11.19
N GLY A 136 -2.57 0.67 -10.67
CA GLY A 136 -3.11 0.51 -9.33
C GLY A 136 -2.18 1.01 -8.22
N ALA A 137 -0.87 0.78 -8.36
CA ALA A 137 0.15 1.26 -7.42
C ALA A 137 0.15 2.79 -7.35
N LEU A 138 0.05 3.49 -8.49
CA LEU A 138 -0.06 4.94 -8.52
C LEU A 138 -1.29 5.45 -7.75
N CYS A 139 -2.45 4.82 -7.97
CA CYS A 139 -3.67 5.14 -7.23
C CYS A 139 -3.50 4.88 -5.72
N TYR A 140 -2.86 3.78 -5.36
CA TYR A 140 -2.55 3.42 -3.98
C TYR A 140 -1.67 4.49 -3.31
N TYR A 141 -0.52 4.84 -3.88
CA TYR A 141 0.39 5.84 -3.31
C TYR A 141 -0.27 7.23 -3.21
N ALA A 142 -0.99 7.65 -4.26
CA ALA A 142 -1.71 8.92 -4.24
C ALA A 142 -2.77 8.94 -3.13
N SER A 143 -3.49 7.84 -2.92
CA SER A 143 -4.49 7.71 -1.86
C SER A 143 -3.87 7.75 -0.47
N SER A 144 -2.68 7.16 -0.28
CA SER A 144 -1.94 7.16 0.98
C SER A 144 -1.46 8.57 1.33
N ILE A 145 -0.86 9.29 0.39
CA ILE A 145 -0.45 10.70 0.57
C ILE A 145 -1.67 11.56 0.89
N TYR A 146 -2.75 11.40 0.10
CA TYR A 146 -3.99 12.11 0.33
C TYR A 146 -4.55 11.88 1.74
N ALA A 147 -4.53 10.64 2.22
CA ALA A 147 -5.01 10.29 3.54
C ALA A 147 -4.21 11.00 4.65
N VAL A 148 -2.88 10.98 4.55
CA VAL A 148 -1.98 11.66 5.50
C VAL A 148 -2.25 13.16 5.48
N GLU A 149 -2.27 13.80 4.31
CA GLU A 149 -2.52 15.24 4.18
C GLU A 149 -3.89 15.64 4.71
N ARG A 150 -4.91 14.83 4.45
CA ARG A 150 -6.27 15.08 4.94
C ARG A 150 -6.36 14.87 6.46
N LEU A 151 -5.73 13.84 7.01
CA LEU A 151 -5.70 13.58 8.45
C LEU A 151 -4.89 14.62 9.22
N ARG A 152 -3.93 15.30 8.59
CA ARG A 152 -3.21 16.44 9.19
C ARG A 152 -4.16 17.59 9.58
N GLN A 153 -5.35 17.67 8.98
CA GLN A 153 -6.31 18.72 9.29
C GLN A 153 -6.87 18.55 10.71
N ARG A 154 -6.70 19.60 11.53
CA ARG A 154 -7.13 19.64 12.95
C ARG A 154 -8.59 19.29 13.18
N LYS A 155 -9.46 19.51 12.19
CA LYS A 155 -10.88 19.19 12.27
C LYS A 155 -11.13 17.73 12.67
N PHE A 156 -10.27 16.79 12.28
CA PHE A 156 -10.45 15.38 12.63
C PHE A 156 -10.11 15.04 14.10
N TYR A 157 -9.51 15.97 14.84
CA TYR A 157 -9.14 15.81 16.25
C TYR A 157 -9.94 16.72 17.20
N SER A 158 -10.61 17.76 16.68
CA SER A 158 -11.42 18.67 17.49
C SER A 158 -12.87 18.21 17.55
N HIS A 159 -13.38 18.06 18.78
CA HIS A 159 -14.78 17.77 19.07
C HIS A 159 -15.71 18.94 18.69
N GLU A 160 -15.29 20.18 18.91
CA GLU A 160 -16.11 21.39 18.67
C GLU A 160 -16.63 21.47 17.23
N TYR A 161 -15.80 21.09 16.26
CA TYR A 161 -16.15 21.13 14.84
C TYR A 161 -17.24 20.12 14.45
N TRP A 162 -17.24 18.92 15.05
CA TRP A 162 -18.17 17.85 14.68
C TRP A 162 -19.45 17.85 15.50
N MET A 163 -19.49 18.53 16.65
CA MET A 163 -20.69 18.66 17.48
C MET A 163 -21.53 19.90 17.18
N GLN A 164 -21.00 20.86 16.42
CA GLN A 164 -21.73 22.06 15.98
C GLN A 164 -22.53 21.84 14.68
N LYS A 165 -22.53 20.61 14.15
CA LYS A 165 -23.17 20.26 12.88
C LYS A 165 -24.14 19.12 13.06
#